data_AF-E7GCW6-F1
#
_entry.id   AF-E7GCW6-F1
#
_cell.length_a   1.000
_cell.length_b   1.000
_cell.length_c   1.000
_cell.angle_alpha   90.00
_cell.angle_beta   90.00
_cell.angle_gamma   90.00
#
_symmetry.space_group_name_H-M   'P 1'
#
loop_
_entity.id
_entity.type
_entity.pdbx_description
1 polymer ?
#
loop_
_entity_poly.entity_id
_entity_poly.type
_entity_poly.pdbx_seq_one_letter_code
_entity_poly.pdbx_strand_id
1 'polypeptide(L)'
;MSITMIIVLSLTGFYRIIAHSNQISSYDEDIYIAAKQVSQYAIGSCYEEVDDSYTYYNFEQEEVTFELNNRRLVKTPGFEIMLTNIDNLYFVIENNNIYMNIERSEREYRFLVNYAKEKEEEDIPDEELE
;
A
#
# COMPACT_ATOMS: atom_id res chain seq x y z
N MET A 1 -40.85 -36.97 9.68
CA MET A 1 -40.99 -36.33 8.35
C MET A 1 -41.04 -34.80 8.44
N SER A 2 -41.82 -34.16 9.32
CA SER A 2 -41.83 -32.69 9.43
C SER A 2 -40.53 -32.09 10.00
N ILE A 3 -39.92 -32.71 11.01
CA ILE A 3 -38.70 -32.19 11.65
C ILE A 3 -37.52 -32.21 10.67
N THR A 4 -37.38 -33.28 9.89
CA THR A 4 -36.34 -33.40 8.86
C THR A 4 -36.50 -32.35 7.75
N MET A 5 -37.73 -32.00 7.39
CA MET A 5 -38.01 -30.98 6.38
C MET A 5 -37.67 -29.56 6.89
N ILE A 6 -37.94 -29.27 8.16
CA ILE A 6 -37.56 -27.99 8.80
C ILE A 6 -36.04 -27.83 8.83
N ILE A 7 -35.30 -28.89 9.15
CA ILE A 7 -33.82 -28.88 9.18
C ILE A 7 -33.24 -28.64 7.78
N VAL A 8 -33.79 -29.27 6.73
CA VAL A 8 -33.29 -29.09 5.36
C VAL A 8 -33.55 -27.67 4.85
N LEU A 9 -34.71 -27.09 5.18
CA LEU A 9 -35.06 -25.71 4.82
C LEU A 9 -34.18 -24.67 5.54
N SER A 10 -33.85 -24.90 6.81
CA SER A 10 -32.93 -24.01 7.54
C SER A 10 -31.50 -24.11 7.02
N LEU A 11 -30.98 -25.31 6.76
CA LEU A 11 -29.64 -25.49 6.20
C LEU A 11 -29.48 -24.87 4.80
N THR A 12 -30.49 -24.95 3.94
CA THR A 12 -30.44 -24.32 2.61
C THR A 12 -30.43 -22.79 2.69
N GLY A 13 -31.13 -22.21 3.67
CA GLY A 13 -31.05 -20.78 3.98
C GLY A 13 -29.64 -20.35 4.42
N PHE A 14 -29.05 -21.08 5.36
CA PHE A 14 -27.67 -20.82 5.82
C PHE A 14 -26.64 -20.97 4.69
N TYR A 15 -26.77 -22.01 3.87
CA TYR A 15 -25.87 -22.22 2.73
C TYR A 15 -25.92 -21.08 1.72
N ARG A 16 -27.12 -20.55 1.42
CA ARG A 16 -27.28 -19.39 0.53
C ARG A 16 -26.63 -18.13 1.09
N ILE A 17 -26.75 -17.89 2.39
CA ILE A 17 -26.13 -16.72 3.04
C ILE A 17 -24.60 -16.83 3.00
N ILE A 18 -24.03 -18.01 3.29
CA ILE A 18 -22.59 -18.26 3.22
C ILE A 18 -22.08 -18.14 1.77
N ALA A 19 -22.81 -18.72 0.81
CA ALA A 19 -22.45 -18.63 -0.61
C ALA A 19 -22.50 -17.19 -1.14
N HIS A 20 -23.44 -16.37 -0.64
CA HIS A 20 -23.53 -14.96 -1.01
C HIS A 20 -22.49 -14.08 -0.31
N SER A 21 -22.06 -14.43 0.91
CA SER A 21 -20.91 -13.79 1.56
C SER A 21 -19.63 -13.96 0.74
N ASN A 22 -19.47 -15.10 0.07
CA ASN A 22 -18.34 -15.33 -0.85
C ASN A 22 -18.46 -14.54 -2.17
N GLN A 23 -19.61 -13.90 -2.42
CA GLN A 23 -19.88 -13.04 -3.57
C GLN A 23 -19.87 -11.55 -3.23
N ILE A 24 -19.50 -11.16 -2.00
CA ILE A 24 -19.18 -9.76 -1.71
C ILE A 24 -18.00 -9.44 -2.63
N SER A 25 -18.31 -8.68 -3.68
CA SER A 25 -17.37 -8.21 -4.68
C SER A 25 -16.11 -7.71 -3.98
N SER A 26 -14.99 -8.36 -4.27
CA SER A 26 -13.62 -7.94 -3.95
C SER A 26 -13.34 -6.64 -4.69
N TYR A 27 -13.96 -5.54 -4.26
CA TYR A 27 -13.47 -4.23 -4.62
C TYR A 27 -12.14 -4.05 -3.91
N ASP A 28 -11.11 -3.76 -4.70
CA ASP A 28 -9.75 -3.49 -4.24
C ASP A 28 -9.66 -2.12 -3.54
N GLU A 29 -10.63 -1.80 -2.67
CA GLU A 29 -10.74 -0.56 -1.89
C GLU A 29 -9.58 -0.42 -0.91
N ASP A 30 -9.08 -1.56 -0.40
CA ASP A 30 -7.88 -1.64 0.42
C ASP A 30 -6.65 -1.05 -0.29
N ILE A 31 -6.54 -1.22 -1.61
CA ILE A 31 -5.46 -0.62 -2.42
C ILE A 31 -5.54 0.91 -2.37
N TYR A 32 -6.74 1.49 -2.51
CA TYR A 32 -6.92 2.95 -2.43
C TYR A 32 -6.58 3.49 -1.05
N ILE A 33 -6.95 2.75 0.01
CA ILE A 33 -6.62 3.11 1.39
C ILE A 33 -5.10 3.10 1.58
N ALA A 34 -4.42 2.04 1.11
CA ALA A 34 -2.97 1.93 1.20
C ALA A 34 -2.27 3.05 0.42
N ALA A 35 -2.69 3.33 -0.81
CA ALA A 35 -2.14 4.42 -1.62
C ALA A 35 -2.30 5.78 -0.96
N LYS A 36 -3.45 6.04 -0.34
CA LYS A 36 -3.68 7.25 0.43
C LYS A 36 -2.74 7.35 1.63
N GLN A 37 -2.53 6.27 2.37
CA GLN A 37 -1.60 6.25 3.50
C GLN A 37 -0.17 6.52 3.05
N VAL A 38 0.30 5.87 1.97
CA VAL A 38 1.63 6.12 1.39
C VAL A 38 1.79 7.61 1.05
N SER A 39 0.80 8.20 0.38
CA SER A 39 0.83 9.63 0.05
C SER A 39 0.87 10.51 1.30
N GLN A 40 0.07 10.20 2.33
CA GLN A 40 0.05 10.97 3.57
C GLN A 40 1.39 10.92 4.33
N TYR A 41 2.07 9.79 4.29
CA TYR A 41 3.37 9.63 4.93
C TYR A 41 4.49 10.33 4.16
N ALA A 42 4.41 10.35 2.84
CA ALA A 42 5.44 10.93 1.97
C ALA A 42 5.20 12.40 1.63
N ILE A 43 4.00 12.96 1.83
CA ILE A 43 3.67 14.28 1.29
C ILE A 43 4.66 15.37 1.72
N GLY A 44 5.25 16.03 0.72
CA GLY A 44 6.21 17.13 0.94
C GLY A 44 7.60 16.68 1.41
N SER A 45 7.86 15.38 1.46
CA SER A 45 9.20 14.84 1.71
C SER A 45 10.12 14.94 0.50
N CYS A 46 11.42 14.85 0.76
CA CYS A 46 12.43 14.65 -0.28
C CYS A 46 12.71 13.15 -0.45
N TYR A 47 12.72 12.66 -1.68
CA TYR A 47 13.08 11.27 -1.98
C TYR A 47 14.59 11.09 -2.04
N GLU A 48 15.03 9.88 -1.72
CA GLU A 48 16.41 9.38 -1.92
C GLU A 48 16.45 8.41 -3.10
N GLU A 49 15.53 7.43 -3.12
CA GLU A 49 15.48 6.38 -4.13
C GLU A 49 14.03 6.10 -4.56
N VAL A 50 13.82 5.92 -5.87
CA VAL A 50 12.52 5.59 -6.48
C VAL A 50 12.73 4.57 -7.61
N ASP A 51 12.43 3.30 -7.34
CA ASP A 51 12.42 2.19 -8.31
C ASP A 51 11.48 1.08 -7.81
N ASP A 52 11.97 -0.15 -7.54
CA ASP A 52 11.18 -1.22 -6.89
C ASP A 52 10.75 -0.87 -5.45
N SER A 53 11.45 0.07 -4.82
CA SER A 53 11.13 0.67 -3.53
C SER A 53 11.01 2.18 -3.64
N TYR A 54 10.41 2.80 -2.62
CA TYR A 54 10.39 4.24 -2.47
C TYR A 54 10.95 4.63 -1.11
N THR A 55 12.15 5.21 -1.13
CA THR A 55 12.86 5.69 0.06
C THR A 55 12.87 7.22 0.09
N TYR A 56 12.54 7.78 1.26
CA TYR A 56 12.48 9.22 1.49
C TYR A 56 12.84 9.57 2.92
N TYR A 57 13.12 10.85 3.17
CA TYR A 57 13.37 11.35 4.52
C TYR A 57 12.12 12.03 5.08
N ASN A 58 11.71 11.61 6.29
CA ASN A 58 10.60 12.23 6.99
C ASN A 58 11.01 13.61 7.56
N PHE A 59 10.07 14.28 8.25
CA PHE A 59 10.33 15.59 8.87
C PHE A 59 11.42 15.56 9.96
N GLU A 60 11.69 14.40 10.54
CA GLU A 60 12.73 14.18 11.56
C GLU A 60 14.07 13.77 10.93
N GLN A 61 14.19 13.86 9.60
CA GLN A 61 15.34 13.40 8.82
C GLN A 61 15.67 11.91 8.99
N GLU A 62 14.68 11.11 9.37
CA GLU A 62 14.80 9.66 9.38
C GLU A 62 14.44 9.09 8.02
N GLU A 63 15.22 8.11 7.59
CA GLU A 63 14.96 7.35 6.37
C GLU A 63 13.74 6.46 6.55
N VAL A 64 12.80 6.55 5.61
CA VAL A 64 11.59 5.74 5.56
C VAL A 64 11.50 5.13 4.16
N THR A 65 11.21 3.83 4.13
CA THR A 65 11.14 3.07 2.88
C THR A 65 9.79 2.36 2.77
N PHE A 66 9.17 2.46 1.59
CA PHE A 66 8.07 1.61 1.15
C PHE A 66 8.61 0.54 0.22
N GLU A 67 8.33 -0.72 0.52
CA GLU A 67 8.86 -1.86 -0.26
C GLU A 67 7.88 -3.03 -0.31
N LEU A 68 8.13 -3.95 -1.25
CA LEU A 68 7.44 -5.22 -1.36
C LEU A 68 8.11 -6.28 -0.48
N ASN A 69 7.40 -6.74 0.54
CA ASN A 69 7.88 -7.83 1.40
C ASN A 69 6.87 -8.98 1.50
N ASN A 70 7.20 -10.13 0.90
CA ASN A 70 6.36 -11.34 0.93
C ASN A 70 4.91 -11.06 0.51
N ARG A 71 4.72 -10.45 -0.68
CA ARG A 71 3.39 -10.08 -1.21
C ARG A 71 2.64 -9.05 -0.37
N ARG A 72 3.36 -8.17 0.33
CA ARG A 72 2.81 -7.10 1.17
C ARG A 72 3.55 -5.80 0.92
N LEU A 73 2.82 -4.70 0.85
CA LEU A 73 3.41 -3.37 0.91
C LEU A 73 3.72 -3.09 2.38
N VAL A 74 4.98 -2.81 2.67
CA VAL A 74 5.44 -2.51 4.02
C VAL A 74 6.14 -1.16 4.08
N LYS A 75 5.98 -0.48 5.20
CA LYS A 75 6.76 0.70 5.57
C LYS A 75 7.81 0.31 6.61
N THR A 76 9.05 0.67 6.34
CA THR A 76 10.20 0.50 7.25
C THR A 76 10.83 1.88 7.54
N PRO A 77 11.47 2.07 8.70
CA PRO A 77 11.58 1.15 9.85
C PRO A 77 10.24 0.94 10.59
N GLY A 78 10.17 -0.08 11.45
CA GLY A 78 8.98 -0.44 12.23
C GLY A 78 8.13 -1.58 11.65
N PHE A 79 8.27 -1.88 10.35
CA PHE A 79 7.60 -2.99 9.65
C PHE A 79 6.06 -2.89 9.70
N GLU A 80 5.52 -1.74 9.34
CA GLU A 80 4.07 -1.53 9.25
C GLU A 80 3.56 -2.12 7.93
N ILE A 81 2.63 -3.07 8.01
CA ILE A 81 2.00 -3.70 6.83
C ILE A 81 0.82 -2.83 6.40
N MET A 82 0.90 -2.25 5.21
CA MET A 82 -0.11 -1.33 4.68
C MET A 82 -1.11 -2.03 3.75
N LEU A 83 -0.65 -3.04 3.01
CA LEU A 83 -1.46 -3.81 2.07
C LEU A 83 -0.94 -5.24 1.99
N THR A 84 -1.83 -6.20 1.71
CA THR A 84 -1.48 -7.63 1.57
C THR A 84 -2.00 -8.18 0.25
N ASN A 85 -1.48 -9.36 -0.13
CA ASN A 85 -1.89 -10.08 -1.33
C ASN A 85 -1.64 -9.31 -2.62
N ILE A 86 -0.51 -8.59 -2.69
CA ILE A 86 -0.03 -7.94 -3.92
C ILE A 86 0.96 -8.84 -4.66
N ASP A 87 0.94 -8.78 -5.98
CA ASP A 87 1.84 -9.56 -6.84
C ASP A 87 3.10 -8.77 -7.16
N ASN A 88 2.97 -7.46 -7.43
CA ASN A 88 4.07 -6.56 -7.72
C ASN A 88 3.83 -5.17 -7.13
N LEU A 89 4.91 -4.45 -6.85
CA LEU A 89 4.93 -3.06 -6.42
C LEU A 89 6.18 -2.40 -6.97
N TYR A 90 6.04 -1.25 -7.60
CA TYR A 90 7.16 -0.43 -8.04
C TYR A 90 6.72 1.04 -8.11
N PHE A 91 7.70 1.93 -8.11
CA PHE A 91 7.52 3.36 -8.12
C PHE A 91 8.24 3.98 -9.31
N VAL A 92 7.68 5.04 -9.87
CA VAL A 92 8.26 5.74 -11.02
C VAL A 92 8.13 7.23 -10.86
N ILE A 93 9.14 7.95 -11.35
CA ILE A 93 9.10 9.40 -11.49
C ILE A 93 8.66 9.74 -12.92
N GLU A 94 7.53 10.44 -13.05
CA GLU A 94 7.06 10.98 -14.32
C GLU A 94 6.56 12.41 -14.13
N ASN A 95 7.01 13.36 -14.97
CA ASN A 95 6.59 14.77 -14.92
C ASN A 95 6.70 15.41 -13.52
N ASN A 96 7.83 15.21 -12.85
CA ASN A 96 8.10 15.65 -11.47
C ASN A 96 7.09 15.11 -10.42
N ASN A 97 6.49 13.97 -10.68
CA ASN A 97 5.59 13.29 -9.75
C ASN A 97 6.07 11.85 -9.51
N ILE A 98 5.94 11.38 -8.28
CA ILE A 98 6.19 10.00 -7.89
C ILE A 98 4.86 9.25 -7.94
N TYR A 99 4.82 8.20 -8.74
CA TYR A 99 3.69 7.29 -8.86
C TYR A 99 4.01 5.95 -8.22
N MET A 100 3.05 5.41 -7.49
CA MET A 100 3.06 4.04 -7.01
C MET A 100 2.24 3.18 -7.95
N ASN A 101 2.80 2.07 -8.42
CA ASN A 101 2.15 1.08 -9.25
C ASN A 101 2.04 -0.24 -8.46
N ILE A 102 0.84 -0.81 -8.45
CA ILE A 102 0.53 -2.06 -7.76
C ILE A 102 -0.11 -3.02 -8.75
N GLU A 103 0.39 -4.25 -8.81
CA GLU A 103 -0.26 -5.34 -9.53
C GLU A 103 -0.90 -6.31 -8.54
N ARG A 104 -2.16 -6.67 -8.79
CA ARG A 104 -2.91 -7.66 -8.01
C ARG A 104 -3.87 -8.42 -8.90
N SER A 105 -3.69 -9.73 -9.00
CA SER A 105 -4.58 -10.63 -9.75
C SER A 105 -4.82 -10.14 -11.19
N GLU A 106 -3.71 -9.86 -11.91
CA GLU A 106 -3.70 -9.37 -13.30
C GLU A 106 -4.29 -7.97 -13.51
N ARG A 107 -4.60 -7.24 -12.43
CA ARG A 107 -5.00 -5.83 -12.48
C ARG A 107 -3.85 -4.95 -12.07
N GLU A 108 -3.71 -3.83 -12.76
CA GLU A 108 -2.72 -2.80 -12.47
C GLU A 108 -3.41 -1.55 -11.93
N TYR A 109 -2.85 -0.99 -10.86
CA TYR A 109 -3.33 0.21 -10.20
C TYR A 109 -2.20 1.22 -10.12
N ARG A 110 -2.48 2.47 -10.48
CA ARG A 110 -1.52 3.55 -10.45
C ARG A 110 -2.04 4.74 -9.65
N PHE A 111 -1.23 5.24 -8.72
CA PHE A 111 -1.58 6.34 -7.84
C PHE A 111 -0.46 7.37 -7.78
N LEU A 112 -0.84 8.65 -7.84
CA LEU A 112 0.07 9.74 -7.49
C LEU A 112 0.27 9.72 -5.97
N VAL A 113 1.51 9.59 -5.51
CA VAL A 113 1.81 9.54 -4.07
C VAL A 113 2.54 10.77 -3.57
N ASN A 114 3.40 11.39 -4.38
CA ASN A 114 4.12 12.61 -3.99
C ASN A 114 4.62 13.40 -5.22
N TYR A 115 5.12 14.62 -4.98
CA TYR A 115 5.94 15.35 -5.95
C TYR A 115 7.39 14.87 -5.88
N ALA A 116 8.06 14.79 -7.01
CA ALA A 116 9.46 14.41 -7.07
C ALA A 116 10.34 15.62 -6.69
N LYS A 117 10.78 15.62 -5.43
CA LYS A 117 11.82 16.50 -4.91
C LYS A 117 12.96 15.63 -4.41
N GLU A 118 14.07 15.64 -5.10
CA GLU A 118 15.26 14.89 -4.70
C GLU A 118 15.88 15.53 -3.46
N LYS A 119 16.51 14.73 -2.61
CA LYS A 119 17.32 15.24 -1.52
C LYS A 119 18.59 15.88 -2.10
N GLU A 120 18.85 17.13 -1.75
CA GLU A 120 20.12 17.79 -2.03
C GLU A 120 21.12 17.46 -0.91
N GLU A 121 22.38 17.18 -1.23
CA GLU A 121 23.43 16.79 -0.25
C GLU A 121 23.87 17.94 0.70
N GLU A 122 23.32 19.16 0.58
CA GLU A 122 23.80 20.37 1.27
C GLU A 122 22.97 20.80 2.51
N ASP A 123 22.69 19.90 3.45
CA ASP A 123 22.13 20.28 4.77
C ASP A 123 22.97 19.70 5.94
N ILE A 124 24.30 19.70 5.79
CA ILE A 124 25.22 19.58 6.94
C ILE A 124 25.74 20.99 7.23
N PRO A 125 25.28 21.68 8.29
CA PRO A 125 25.94 22.90 8.72
C PRO A 125 27.35 22.54 9.20
N ASP A 126 28.36 23.04 8.48
CA ASP A 126 29.78 23.06 8.86
C ASP A 126 30.03 23.98 10.08
N GLU A 127 29.32 23.79 11.18
CA GLU A 127 29.59 24.44 12.46
C GLU A 127 29.85 23.39 13.54
N GLU A 128 31.04 22.79 13.53
CA GLU A 128 31.77 22.38 14.75
C GLU A 128 33.20 21.87 14.41
N LEU A 129 33.95 22.66 13.64
CA LEU A 129 35.41 22.51 13.51
C LEU A 129 36.11 23.87 13.65
N GLU A 130 36.00 24.49 14.83
CA GLU A 130 37.01 25.42 15.37
C GLU A 130 37.22 25.20 16.87
#